data_AF-A0A0C1H2C5-F1
#
_entry.id   AF-A0A0C1H2C5-F1
#
_cell.length_a   1.000
_cell.length_b   1.000
_cell.length_c   1.000
_cell.angle_alpha   90.00
_cell.angle_beta   90.00
_cell.angle_gamma   90.00
#
_symmetry.space_group_name_H-M   'P 1'
#
loop_
_entity.id
_entity.type
_entity.pdbx_description
1 polymer ?
#
loop_
_entity_poly.entity_id
_entity_poly.type
_entity_poly.pdbx_seq_one_letter_code
_entity_poly.pdbx_strand_id
1 'polypeptide(L)'
;MLILECPYCGVKAEETELAAGGEAHLKRFGPGSSDDEFHDYLFMRENPKGVHFERWRHANGCGKWFHAARCTTTLEVFGTYTAQTSVPTQEIIDKIAAKRPGWTWREFADEQK
;
A
#
# COMPACT_ATOMS: atom_id res chain seq x y z
N MET A 1 -0.61 -16.48 9.88
CA MET A 1 -0.02 -15.16 10.08
C MET A 1 0.64 -14.73 8.78
N LEU A 2 0.62 -13.45 8.42
CA LEU A 2 1.08 -12.99 7.11
C LEU A 2 2.59 -13.19 6.94
N ILE A 3 3.01 -13.45 5.70
CA ILE A 3 4.43 -13.44 5.31
C ILE A 3 4.62 -12.38 4.25
N LEU A 4 5.47 -11.40 4.51
CA LEU A 4 5.80 -10.32 3.58
C LEU A 4 7.29 -10.31 3.29
N GLU A 5 7.67 -10.28 2.02
CA GLU A 5 9.07 -10.18 1.62
C GLU A 5 9.53 -8.73 1.72
N CYS A 6 10.53 -8.43 2.53
CA CYS A 6 11.09 -7.09 2.60
C CYS A 6 11.91 -6.80 1.34
N PRO A 7 11.53 -5.83 0.48
CA PRO A 7 12.22 -5.58 -0.78
C PRO A 7 13.63 -5.03 -0.60
N TYR A 8 14.02 -4.66 0.63
CA TYR A 8 15.33 -4.09 0.92
C TYR A 8 16.34 -5.12 1.43
N CYS A 9 15.90 -6.17 2.11
CA CYS A 9 16.80 -7.18 2.68
C CYS A 9 16.48 -8.60 2.23
N GLY A 10 15.43 -8.81 1.42
CA GLY A 10 15.04 -10.11 0.87
C GLY A 10 14.46 -11.10 1.89
N VAL A 11 14.37 -10.70 3.16
CA VAL A 11 13.81 -11.55 4.22
C VAL A 11 12.31 -11.67 4.02
N LYS A 12 11.82 -12.90 4.01
CA LYS A 12 10.40 -13.23 4.15
C LYS A 12 10.02 -13.11 5.62
N ALA A 13 9.66 -11.91 6.02
CA ALA A 13 9.35 -11.57 7.40
C ALA A 13 7.95 -12.06 7.77
N GLU A 14 7.84 -12.60 8.97
CA GLU A 14 6.57 -12.92 9.60
C GLU A 14 5.91 -11.62 10.11
N GLU A 15 4.58 -11.56 10.13
CA GLU A 15 3.80 -10.36 10.47
C GLU A 15 4.21 -9.71 11.80
N THR A 16 4.59 -10.49 12.81
CA THR A 16 5.01 -9.98 14.12
C THR A 16 6.38 -9.29 14.11
N GLU A 17 7.17 -9.49 13.04
CA GLU A 17 8.43 -8.76 12.82
C GLU A 17 8.20 -7.38 12.18
N LEU A 18 6.96 -7.11 11.75
CA LEU A 18 6.58 -5.95 10.97
C LEU A 18 5.65 -5.02 11.76
N ALA A 19 5.71 -3.73 11.45
CA ALA A 19 4.74 -2.75 11.94
C ALA A 19 3.89 -2.23 10.78
N ALA A 20 2.57 -2.34 10.91
CA ALA A 20 1.62 -1.80 9.95
C ALA A 20 1.58 -0.26 10.00
N GLY A 21 1.51 0.39 8.83
CA GLY A 21 1.45 1.84 8.67
C GLY A 21 0.19 2.36 7.98
N GLY A 22 -0.82 1.50 7.78
CA GLY A 22 -2.06 1.84 7.08
C GLY A 22 -1.84 2.09 5.58
N GLU A 23 -2.70 2.90 4.98
CA GLU A 23 -2.72 3.22 3.55
C GLU A 23 -1.37 3.71 2.99
N ALA A 24 -1.04 3.27 1.76
CA ALA A 24 0.10 3.72 0.97
C ALA A 24 -0.26 4.84 0.00
N HIS A 25 0.75 5.44 -0.65
CA HIS A 25 0.56 6.45 -1.70
C HIS A 25 -0.22 7.69 -1.24
N LEU A 26 -0.05 8.07 0.03
CA LEU A 26 -0.61 9.30 0.59
C LEU A 26 0.28 10.49 0.24
N LYS A 27 -0.29 11.47 -0.45
CA LYS A 27 0.34 12.78 -0.61
C LYS A 27 0.32 13.52 0.72
N ARG A 28 1.46 14.07 1.12
CA ARG A 28 1.57 14.88 2.34
C ARG A 28 1.07 16.30 2.09
N PHE A 29 0.14 16.76 2.92
CA PHE A 29 -0.29 18.16 2.99
C PHE A 29 0.23 18.78 4.30
N GLY A 30 0.50 20.08 4.29
CA GLY A 30 1.24 20.75 5.36
C GLY A 30 0.97 22.25 5.38
N PRO A 31 1.83 23.04 6.07
CA PRO A 31 1.68 24.49 6.11
C PRO A 31 1.58 25.08 4.70
N GLY A 32 0.46 25.74 4.39
CA GLY A 32 0.17 26.32 3.06
C GLY A 32 -0.85 25.54 2.21
N SER A 33 -1.31 24.36 2.66
CA SER A 33 -2.49 23.70 2.08
C SER A 33 -3.80 24.36 2.56
N SER A 34 -4.91 24.11 1.87
CA SER A 34 -6.21 24.53 2.37
C SER A 34 -6.60 23.76 3.64
N ASP A 35 -7.54 24.29 4.42
CA ASP A 35 -8.05 23.61 5.63
C ASP A 35 -8.64 22.23 5.28
N ASP A 36 -9.37 22.12 4.17
CA ASP A 36 -9.96 20.85 3.70
C ASP A 36 -8.89 19.83 3.30
N GLU A 37 -7.87 20.24 2.53
CA GLU A 37 -6.76 19.36 2.14
C GLU A 37 -5.97 18.88 3.36
N PHE A 38 -5.76 19.77 4.34
CA PHE A 38 -5.04 19.43 5.56
C PHE A 38 -5.86 18.53 6.48
N HIS A 39 -7.16 18.79 6.61
CA HIS A 39 -8.10 17.92 7.32
C HIS A 39 -8.07 16.50 6.75
N ASP A 40 -8.22 16.36 5.43
CA ASP A 40 -8.25 15.05 4.78
C ASP A 40 -6.93 14.32 4.93
N TYR A 41 -5.80 15.02 4.79
CA TYR A 41 -4.49 14.44 5.05
C TYR A 41 -4.32 13.96 6.50
N LEU A 42 -4.85 14.67 7.49
CA LEU A 42 -4.72 14.30 8.89
C LEU A 42 -5.60 13.10 9.27
N PHE A 43 -6.84 13.07 8.77
CA PHE A 43 -7.87 12.18 9.33
C PHE A 43 -8.43 11.16 8.34
N MET A 44 -8.43 11.44 7.04
CA MET A 44 -9.09 10.59 6.04
C MET A 44 -8.13 9.55 5.48
N ARG A 45 -8.57 8.29 5.43
CA ARG A 45 -7.83 7.18 4.84
C ARG A 45 -8.75 6.27 4.04
N GLU A 46 -8.22 5.68 2.98
CA GLU A 46 -8.89 4.60 2.27
C GLU A 46 -8.99 3.36 3.18
N ASN A 47 -10.17 2.73 3.17
CA ASN A 47 -10.41 1.47 3.87
C ASN A 47 -11.20 0.50 2.97
N PRO A 48 -10.61 0.06 1.85
CA PRO A 48 -11.31 -0.77 0.89
C PRO A 48 -11.54 -2.18 1.42
N LYS A 49 -12.75 -2.70 1.19
CA LYS A 49 -13.04 -4.13 1.29
C LYS A 49 -12.56 -4.83 0.02
N GLY A 50 -11.35 -5.38 0.06
CA GLY A 50 -10.72 -5.96 -1.13
C GLY A 50 -9.25 -5.62 -1.20
N VAL A 51 -8.74 -5.38 -2.40
CA VAL A 51 -7.33 -5.00 -2.60
C VAL A 51 -7.07 -3.65 -1.95
N HIS A 52 -6.02 -3.60 -1.13
CA HIS A 52 -5.53 -2.42 -0.45
C HIS A 52 -4.02 -2.29 -0.65
N PHE A 53 -3.56 -1.06 -0.85
CA PHE A 53 -2.14 -0.73 -0.84
C PHE A 53 -1.77 -0.18 0.53
N GLU A 54 -0.87 -0.88 1.20
CA GLU A 54 -0.54 -0.65 2.61
C GLU A 54 0.95 -0.32 2.76
N ARG A 55 1.29 0.39 3.83
CA ARG A 55 2.67 0.63 4.28
C ARG A 55 3.01 -0.36 5.38
N TRP A 56 4.22 -0.89 5.32
CA TRP A 56 4.78 -1.77 6.34
C TRP A 56 6.22 -1.36 6.65
N ARG A 57 6.59 -1.43 7.91
CA ARG A 57 7.98 -1.24 8.35
C ARG A 57 8.54 -2.57 8.84
N HIS A 58 9.72 -2.94 8.39
CA HIS A 58 10.43 -4.10 8.92
C HIS A 58 11.06 -3.77 10.28
N ALA A 59 10.21 -3.67 11.31
CA ALA A 59 10.54 -3.12 12.61
C ALA A 59 11.60 -3.94 13.35
N ASN A 60 11.54 -5.27 13.26
CA ASN A 60 12.49 -6.19 13.88
C ASN A 60 13.57 -6.67 12.90
N GLY A 61 13.84 -5.90 11.84
CA GLY A 61 14.85 -6.22 10.83
C GLY A 61 15.54 -4.97 10.32
N CYS A 62 15.47 -4.70 9.01
CA CYS A 62 16.22 -3.61 8.39
C CYS A 62 15.70 -2.20 8.73
N GLY A 63 14.58 -2.07 9.44
CA GLY A 63 14.00 -0.81 9.91
C GLY A 63 13.36 0.07 8.83
N LYS A 64 13.40 -0.34 7.56
CA LYS A 64 12.90 0.41 6.41
C LYS A 64 11.40 0.24 6.20
N TRP A 65 10.77 1.27 5.63
CA TRP A 65 9.39 1.28 5.18
C TRP A 65 9.29 0.79 3.74
N PHE A 66 8.30 -0.05 3.45
CA PHE A 66 7.96 -0.56 2.11
C PHE A 66 6.44 -0.58 1.92
N HIS A 67 6.00 -0.85 0.71
CA HIS A 67 4.59 -1.01 0.36
C HIS A 67 4.24 -2.48 0.14
N ALA A 68 2.99 -2.84 0.45
CA ALA A 68 2.42 -4.15 0.15
C ALA A 68 1.06 -3.98 -0.52
N ALA A 69 0.77 -4.83 -1.49
CA ALA A 69 -0.57 -4.96 -2.06
C ALA A 69 -1.21 -6.24 -1.52
N ARG A 70 -2.35 -6.12 -0.83
CA ARG A 70 -2.99 -7.25 -0.17
C ARG A 70 -4.52 -7.16 -0.27
N CYS A 71 -5.19 -8.29 -0.32
CA CYS A 71 -6.64 -8.34 -0.14
C CYS A 71 -6.97 -8.34 1.36
N THR A 72 -7.66 -7.30 1.85
CA THR A 72 -8.10 -7.18 3.25
C THR A 72 -9.15 -8.22 3.64
N THR A 73 -9.83 -8.82 2.65
CA THR A 73 -10.84 -9.87 2.89
C THR A 73 -10.24 -11.28 2.93
N THR A 74 -9.31 -11.61 2.03
CA THR A 74 -8.75 -12.97 1.91
C THR A 74 -7.34 -13.12 2.47
N LEU A 75 -6.72 -12.01 2.87
CA LEU A 75 -5.31 -11.93 3.31
C LEU A 75 -4.29 -12.29 2.23
N GLU A 76 -4.71 -12.48 0.98
CA GLU A 76 -3.83 -12.74 -0.16
C GLU A 76 -2.90 -11.54 -0.41
N VAL A 77 -1.60 -11.81 -0.47
CA VAL A 77 -0.56 -10.80 -0.76
C VAL A 77 -0.18 -10.91 -2.24
N PHE A 78 -0.41 -9.84 -3.00
CA PHE A 78 -0.04 -9.77 -4.42
C PHE A 78 1.45 -9.43 -4.60
N GLY A 79 2.05 -8.77 -3.61
CA GLY A 79 3.48 -8.55 -3.53
C GLY A 79 3.84 -7.35 -2.66
N THR A 80 5.15 -7.13 -2.53
CA THR A 80 5.75 -6.01 -1.82
C THR A 80 6.70 -5.26 -2.74
N TYR A 81 6.89 -3.97 -2.49
CA TYR A 81 7.70 -3.09 -3.33
C TYR A 81 8.19 -1.88 -2.54
N THR A 82 9.17 -1.16 -3.09
CA THR A 82 9.85 -0.09 -2.37
C THR A 82 8.91 1.10 -2.08
N ALA A 83 9.13 1.77 -0.95
CA ALA A 83 8.43 3.02 -0.61
C ALA A 83 8.98 4.25 -1.37
N GLN A 84 9.81 4.04 -2.39
CA GLN A 84 10.38 5.10 -3.24
C GLN A 84 9.57 5.29 -4.53
N THR A 85 8.31 4.86 -4.52
CA THR A 85 7.38 4.96 -5.65
C THR A 85 6.16 5.76 -5.21
N SER A 86 5.61 6.58 -6.12
CA SER A 86 4.38 7.36 -5.85
C SER A 86 3.10 6.61 -6.25
N VAL A 87 3.25 5.54 -7.02
CA VAL A 87 2.16 4.68 -7.51
C VAL A 87 2.59 3.21 -7.43
N PRO A 88 1.64 2.25 -7.39
CA PRO A 88 1.94 0.82 -7.49
C PRO A 88 2.71 0.50 -8.78
N THR A 89 3.60 -0.48 -8.71
CA THR A 89 4.34 -0.93 -9.90
C THR A 89 3.42 -1.68 -10.87
N GLN A 90 3.71 -1.65 -12.17
CA GLN A 90 2.93 -2.36 -13.18
C GLN A 90 2.83 -3.87 -12.88
N GLU A 91 3.93 -4.48 -12.43
CA GLU A 91 3.94 -5.90 -12.03
C GLU A 91 2.89 -6.22 -10.96
N ILE A 92 2.72 -5.34 -9.96
CA ILE A 92 1.73 -5.52 -8.91
C ILE A 92 0.31 -5.36 -9.47
N ILE A 93 0.10 -4.37 -10.34
CA ILE A 93 -1.19 -4.15 -11.02
C ILE A 93 -1.58 -5.37 -11.84
N ASP A 94 -0.66 -5.92 -12.63
CA ASP A 94 -0.90 -7.09 -13.47
C ASP A 94 -1.27 -8.32 -12.63
N LYS A 95 -0.56 -8.55 -11.51
CA LYS A 95 -0.87 -9.63 -10.56
C LYS A 95 -2.26 -9.48 -9.95
N ILE A 96 -2.65 -8.26 -9.60
CA ILE A 96 -3.99 -7.97 -9.08
C ILE A 96 -5.03 -8.23 -10.17
N ALA A 97 -4.86 -7.66 -11.36
CA ALA A 97 -5.81 -7.77 -12.46
C ALA A 97 -6.04 -9.23 -12.89
N ALA A 98 -4.98 -10.05 -12.90
CA ALA A 98 -5.08 -11.48 -13.19
C ALA A 98 -5.95 -12.25 -12.17
N LYS A 99 -5.99 -11.80 -10.91
CA LYS A 99 -6.76 -12.43 -9.82
C LYS A 99 -8.11 -11.77 -9.57
N ARG A 100 -8.23 -10.49 -9.92
CA ARG A 100 -9.39 -9.62 -9.68
C ARG A 100 -9.72 -8.88 -10.99
N PRO A 101 -10.28 -9.56 -12.01
CA PRO A 101 -10.64 -8.91 -13.26
C PRO A 101 -11.62 -7.76 -13.02
N GLY A 102 -11.40 -6.62 -13.71
CA GLY A 102 -12.23 -5.42 -13.57
C GLY A 102 -11.96 -4.59 -12.30
N TRP A 103 -10.95 -4.95 -11.51
CA TRP A 103 -10.51 -4.11 -10.39
C TRP A 103 -9.79 -2.85 -10.89
N THR A 104 -10.02 -1.73 -10.20
CA THR A 104 -9.41 -0.41 -10.47
C THR A 104 -8.96 0.27 -9.17
N TRP A 105 -8.05 1.24 -9.27
CA TRP A 105 -7.56 2.03 -8.12
C TRP A 105 -7.30 3.49 -8.50
N ARG A 106 -7.87 4.44 -7.74
CA ARG A 106 -7.72 5.91 -7.87
C ARG A 106 -7.56 6.40 -9.32
N GLU A 107 -6.32 6.70 -9.72
CA GLU A 107 -5.93 7.27 -11.01
C GLU A 107 -6.24 6.33 -12.18
N PHE A 108 -6.26 5.02 -11.97
CA PHE A 108 -6.70 4.03 -12.98
C PHE A 108 -8.22 3.93 -13.10
N ALA A 109 -8.99 4.61 -12.26
CA ALA A 109 -10.45 4.68 -12.36
C ALA A 109 -10.91 5.88 -13.23
N ASP A 110 -10.09 6.93 -13.34
CA ASP A 110 -10.44 8.17 -14.05
C ASP A 110 -10.13 8.15 -15.55
N GLU A 111 -9.33 7.18 -16.05
CA GLU A 111 -9.08 7.00 -17.50
C GLU A 111 -10.26 6.32 -18.25
N GLN A 112 -11.39 6.04 -17.58
CA GLN A 112 -12.61 5.51 -18.18
C GLN A 112 -13.77 6.52 -18.27
N LYS A 113 -13.49 7.82 -18.22
CA LYS A 113 -14.47 8.87 -18.55
C LYS A 113 -14.15 9.59 -19.85
#